data_AF-A0A4S0W7U6-F1
#
_entry.id   AF-A0A4S0W7U6-F1
#
_cell.length_a   1.000
_cell.length_b   1.000
_cell.length_c   1.000
_cell.angle_alpha   90.00
_cell.angle_beta   90.00
_cell.angle_gamma   90.00
#
_symmetry.space_group_name_H-M   'P 1'
#
loop_
_entity.id
_entity.type
_entity.pdbx_description
1 polymer ?
#
loop_
_entity_poly.entity_id
_entity_poly.type
_entity_poly.pdbx_seq_one_letter_code
_entity_poly.pdbx_strand_id
1 'polypeptide(L)'
;MGEQQQVAVSIKVSVYTNGDDAFVAWAPSDFIAGCPGFLLERGRKVGATEKIEPVENRVGFTKDRPKSGDHRPSDVWPFQRFNWTDHAADVGNVVRYRVTAMISAAPGKPLIKGVSSDWTDWKTLATDAGGGFSCYFNRGLVLSQFVARYMAKNRLTPAAFKKSLQTNGDAKFRAFLEGDLGLRMVGLTQGAGDELHAALYELGDATLETALIGLGPRLRLILANGSDKSGDGNKAARKNLNDHGIATIDRMLKSKGLGHNKFVVVSRDDVPEMVWTGSTNWSTTGLCTQVNNGLLIEDRDVAAHFRKHWDLLKDASPPKTDPANFTPALMADNDGPKTFAIGSARATVWFTRTSNGADMDALREVVTSARHAVLFLMFTPGKQGLHMLAGQRAKEKGMYVRGVVSTLSADEGGTEQNFLDIDLVSSDRTFTPDRYAVAQPQGLDAPLGP
;
A
#
# COMPACT_ATOMS: atom_id res chain seq x y z
N MET A 1 -9.97 -56.41 -1.96
CA MET A 1 -10.10 -55.06 -1.40
C MET A 1 -9.28 -54.14 -2.28
N GLY A 2 -9.92 -53.12 -2.85
CA GLY A 2 -9.42 -52.41 -4.03
C GLY A 2 -8.14 -51.62 -3.80
N GLU A 3 -7.28 -51.62 -4.81
CA GLU A 3 -6.21 -50.64 -4.99
C GLU A 3 -6.85 -49.24 -4.97
N GLN A 4 -6.59 -48.47 -3.91
CA GLN A 4 -6.80 -47.04 -3.98
C GLN A 4 -5.84 -46.49 -5.03
N GLN A 5 -6.37 -46.15 -6.19
CA GLN A 5 -5.66 -45.45 -7.23
C GLN A 5 -5.13 -44.14 -6.62
N GLN A 6 -3.83 -44.10 -6.30
CA GLN A 6 -3.20 -42.94 -5.69
C GLN A 6 -3.32 -41.78 -6.68
N VAL A 7 -4.21 -40.83 -6.39
CA VAL A 7 -4.41 -39.66 -7.26
C VAL A 7 -3.08 -38.93 -7.33
N ALA A 8 -2.56 -38.74 -8.55
CA ALA A 8 -1.32 -38.01 -8.74
C ALA A 8 -1.47 -36.59 -8.16
N VAL A 9 -0.53 -36.17 -7.32
CA VAL A 9 -0.54 -34.82 -6.76
C VAL A 9 -0.49 -33.82 -7.91
N SER A 10 -1.31 -32.78 -7.85
CA SER A 10 -1.30 -31.64 -8.78
C SER A 10 -0.98 -30.36 -8.03
N ILE A 11 -0.43 -29.35 -8.71
CA ILE A 11 -0.17 -28.04 -8.11
C ILE A 11 -1.03 -27.00 -8.83
N LYS A 12 -1.97 -26.40 -8.10
CA LYS A 12 -2.71 -25.23 -8.58
C LYS A 12 -1.87 -23.99 -8.35
N VAL A 13 -1.76 -23.12 -9.36
CA VAL A 13 -1.04 -21.84 -9.27
C VAL A 13 -1.93 -20.68 -9.73
N SER A 14 -1.83 -19.56 -9.03
CA SER A 14 -2.50 -18.30 -9.38
C SER A 14 -1.49 -17.17 -9.32
N VAL A 15 -1.63 -16.20 -10.23
CA VAL A 15 -0.85 -14.96 -10.26
C VAL A 15 -1.79 -13.76 -10.27
N TYR A 16 -1.46 -12.78 -9.45
CA TYR A 16 -2.10 -11.48 -9.36
C TYR A 16 -1.03 -10.40 -9.56
N THR A 17 -1.32 -9.39 -10.37
CA THR A 17 -0.36 -8.34 -10.70
C THR A 17 -0.89 -6.97 -10.29
N ASN A 18 0.00 -6.05 -9.99
CA ASN A 18 -0.26 -4.61 -9.95
C ASN A 18 0.79 -3.89 -10.83
N GLY A 19 0.97 -2.59 -10.66
CA GLY A 19 1.98 -1.82 -11.39
C GLY A 19 3.44 -2.20 -11.07
N ASP A 20 3.70 -2.79 -9.90
CA ASP A 20 5.06 -2.98 -9.38
C ASP A 20 5.48 -4.45 -9.22
N ASP A 21 4.51 -5.35 -9.04
CA ASP A 21 4.74 -6.68 -8.51
C ASP A 21 3.82 -7.73 -9.15
N ALA A 22 4.29 -8.97 -9.15
CA ALA A 22 3.47 -10.15 -9.36
C ALA A 22 3.43 -11.02 -8.10
N PHE A 23 2.27 -11.10 -7.47
CA PHE A 23 2.00 -12.02 -6.36
C PHE A 23 1.57 -13.39 -6.91
N VAL A 24 2.38 -14.40 -6.66
CA VAL A 24 2.15 -15.78 -7.07
C VAL A 24 1.83 -16.61 -5.84
N ALA A 25 0.75 -17.38 -5.88
CA ALA A 25 0.36 -18.32 -4.85
C ALA A 25 0.09 -19.70 -5.45
N TRP A 26 0.45 -20.76 -4.74
CA TRP A 26 0.26 -22.12 -5.20
C TRP A 26 -0.18 -23.05 -4.08
N ALA A 27 -0.94 -24.07 -4.45
CA ALA A 27 -1.49 -25.07 -3.54
C ALA A 27 -1.38 -26.46 -4.17
N PRO A 28 -0.50 -27.33 -3.66
CA PRO A 28 -0.54 -28.76 -3.96
C PRO A 28 -1.88 -29.36 -3.52
N SER A 29 -2.40 -30.33 -4.29
CA SER A 29 -3.64 -31.04 -3.95
C SER A 29 -3.47 -32.01 -2.77
N ASP A 30 -2.23 -32.40 -2.47
CA ASP A 30 -1.86 -33.26 -1.34
C ASP A 30 -0.37 -33.04 -0.96
N PHE A 31 0.07 -33.67 0.12
CA PHE A 31 1.46 -33.67 0.57
C PHE A 31 2.41 -34.27 -0.50
N ILE A 32 3.51 -33.58 -0.77
CA ILE A 32 4.55 -34.04 -1.70
C ILE A 32 5.73 -34.58 -0.90
N ALA A 33 5.85 -35.91 -0.85
CA ALA A 33 6.94 -36.56 -0.12
C ALA A 33 8.32 -36.14 -0.64
N GLY A 34 9.23 -35.82 0.28
CA GLY A 34 10.60 -35.43 -0.05
C GLY A 34 10.75 -34.05 -0.68
N CYS A 35 9.73 -33.18 -0.64
CA CYS A 35 9.77 -31.82 -1.20
C CYS A 35 10.22 -30.77 -0.16
N PRO A 36 11.50 -30.36 -0.11
CA PRO A 36 11.95 -29.24 0.72
C PRO A 36 11.41 -27.88 0.27
N GLY A 37 10.89 -27.74 -0.95
CA GLY A 37 10.31 -26.48 -1.42
C GLY A 37 10.10 -26.47 -2.93
N PHE A 38 9.83 -25.28 -3.47
CA PHE A 38 9.41 -25.12 -4.86
C PHE A 38 10.34 -24.23 -5.69
N LEU A 39 10.64 -24.69 -6.90
CA LEU A 39 11.16 -23.86 -7.98
C LEU A 39 9.99 -23.04 -8.55
N LEU A 40 10.18 -21.72 -8.63
CA LEU A 40 9.26 -20.82 -9.31
C LEU A 40 9.94 -20.33 -10.59
N GLU A 41 9.35 -20.67 -11.74
CA GLU A 41 9.81 -20.20 -13.04
C GLU A 41 8.91 -19.06 -13.51
N ARG A 42 9.53 -17.98 -14.01
CA ARG A 42 8.87 -16.86 -14.66
C ARG A 42 9.10 -16.96 -16.16
N GLY A 43 8.01 -17.01 -16.93
CA GLY A 43 8.00 -16.73 -18.35
C GLY A 43 7.72 -15.25 -18.56
N ARG A 44 8.54 -14.56 -19.36
CA ARG A 44 8.39 -13.14 -19.70
C ARG A 44 8.38 -12.97 -21.21
N LYS A 45 7.41 -12.21 -21.75
CA LYS A 45 7.44 -11.83 -23.16
C LYS A 45 8.59 -10.85 -23.44
N VAL A 46 9.36 -11.12 -24.49
CA VAL A 46 10.42 -10.26 -25.03
C VAL A 46 10.17 -10.11 -26.52
N GLY A 47 9.37 -9.11 -26.90
CA GLY A 47 8.84 -9.01 -28.26
C GLY A 47 7.96 -10.21 -28.59
N ALA A 48 8.29 -10.93 -29.66
CA ALA A 48 7.59 -12.15 -30.07
C ALA A 48 8.08 -13.43 -29.36
N THR A 49 9.16 -13.37 -28.58
CA THR A 49 9.73 -14.53 -27.89
C THR A 49 9.38 -14.55 -26.40
N GLU A 50 9.63 -15.68 -25.76
CA GLU A 50 9.52 -15.85 -24.31
C GLU A 50 10.90 -16.13 -23.73
N LYS A 51 11.24 -15.42 -22.65
CA LYS A 51 12.37 -15.75 -21.79
C LYS A 51 11.85 -16.44 -20.53
N ILE A 52 12.32 -17.66 -20.29
CA ILE A 52 12.02 -18.42 -19.06
C ILE A 52 13.22 -18.33 -18.13
N GLU A 53 12.98 -17.95 -16.89
CA GLU A 53 14.01 -17.79 -15.88
C GLU A 53 13.51 -18.24 -14.49
N PRO A 54 14.35 -18.92 -13.69
CA PRO A 54 14.02 -19.19 -12.30
C PRO A 54 13.98 -17.87 -11.52
N VAL A 55 12.96 -17.71 -10.67
CA VAL A 55 12.88 -16.58 -9.74
C VAL A 55 13.93 -16.77 -8.66
N GLU A 56 14.67 -15.70 -8.37
CA GLU A 56 15.72 -15.66 -7.35
C GLU A 56 15.12 -15.68 -5.94
N ASN A 57 15.67 -16.53 -5.07
CA ASN A 57 15.34 -16.59 -3.65
C ASN A 57 16.51 -16.05 -2.81
N ARG A 58 16.17 -15.34 -1.73
CA ARG A 58 17.13 -14.76 -0.76
C ARG A 58 17.19 -15.54 0.55
N VAL A 59 16.41 -16.63 0.67
CA VAL A 59 16.39 -17.52 1.82
C VAL A 59 16.99 -18.87 1.41
N GLY A 60 18.28 -19.05 1.67
CA GLY A 60 19.00 -20.30 1.44
C GLY A 60 18.84 -21.32 2.57
N PHE A 61 19.41 -22.50 2.39
CA PHE A 61 19.46 -23.50 3.47
C PHE A 61 20.52 -23.15 4.50
N THR A 62 20.28 -23.50 5.78
CA THR A 62 21.24 -23.29 6.87
C THR A 62 22.63 -23.84 6.57
N LYS A 63 22.71 -25.01 5.92
CA LYS A 63 23.97 -25.66 5.52
C LYS A 63 24.81 -24.83 4.54
N ASP A 64 24.18 -23.97 3.75
CA ASP A 64 24.85 -23.16 2.72
C ASP A 64 25.48 -21.89 3.32
N ARG A 65 25.21 -21.60 4.61
CA ARG A 65 25.71 -20.43 5.34
C ARG A 65 25.55 -19.12 4.55
N PRO A 66 24.31 -18.78 4.10
CA PRO A 66 24.08 -17.59 3.30
C PRO A 66 24.45 -16.32 4.07
N LYS A 67 25.06 -15.36 3.37
CA LYS A 67 25.38 -14.03 3.89
C LYS A 67 24.30 -13.02 3.49
N SER A 68 24.24 -11.90 4.21
CA SER A 68 23.32 -10.81 3.87
C SER A 68 23.55 -10.33 2.44
N GLY A 69 22.49 -10.31 1.63
CA GLY A 69 22.54 -9.94 0.21
C GLY A 69 22.71 -11.11 -0.75
N ASP A 70 23.04 -12.30 -0.28
CA ASP A 70 23.12 -13.47 -1.15
C ASP A 70 21.74 -13.83 -1.72
N HIS A 71 21.75 -14.28 -2.97
CA HIS A 71 20.60 -14.83 -3.64
C HIS A 71 21.03 -15.95 -4.59
N ARG A 72 20.10 -16.90 -4.82
CA ARG A 72 20.26 -17.98 -5.78
C ARG A 72 18.93 -18.24 -6.51
N PRO A 73 18.99 -18.73 -7.75
CA PRO A 73 17.85 -19.32 -8.44
C PRO A 73 17.06 -20.31 -7.56
N SER A 74 15.74 -20.35 -7.70
CA SER A 74 14.87 -21.21 -6.87
C SER A 74 14.93 -22.71 -7.17
N ASP A 75 15.69 -23.14 -8.17
CA ASP A 75 16.09 -24.55 -8.32
C ASP A 75 17.28 -24.92 -7.42
N VAL A 76 18.07 -23.94 -6.98
CA VAL A 76 19.14 -24.10 -5.98
C VAL A 76 18.61 -23.82 -4.58
N TRP A 77 17.92 -22.70 -4.39
CA TRP A 77 17.29 -22.28 -3.13
C TRP A 77 15.76 -22.24 -3.28
N PRO A 78 15.08 -23.38 -3.17
CA PRO A 78 13.64 -23.46 -3.38
C PRO A 78 12.85 -22.63 -2.36
N PHE A 79 11.70 -22.12 -2.79
CA PHE A 79 10.77 -21.41 -1.91
C PHE A 79 10.13 -22.39 -0.93
N GLN A 80 10.40 -22.19 0.37
CA GLN A 80 9.88 -23.01 1.48
C GLN A 80 8.56 -22.42 2.01
N ARG A 81 7.66 -22.06 1.09
CA ARG A 81 6.37 -21.40 1.34
C ARG A 81 5.44 -21.66 0.16
N PHE A 82 4.21 -21.15 0.24
CA PHE A 82 3.16 -21.37 -0.77
C PHE A 82 2.77 -20.09 -1.53
N ASN A 83 3.51 -19.02 -1.34
CA ASN A 83 3.35 -17.77 -2.08
C ASN A 83 4.65 -16.98 -2.15
N TRP A 84 4.77 -16.14 -3.17
CA TRP A 84 5.91 -15.25 -3.37
C TRP A 84 5.47 -13.98 -4.11
N THR A 85 6.06 -12.84 -3.74
CA THR A 85 5.92 -11.60 -4.50
C THR A 85 7.19 -11.41 -5.33
N ASP A 86 7.04 -11.43 -6.64
CA ASP A 86 8.12 -11.24 -7.59
C ASP A 86 8.30 -9.75 -7.92
N HIS A 87 9.27 -9.14 -7.25
CA HIS A 87 9.67 -7.74 -7.39
C HIS A 87 10.61 -7.47 -8.58
N ALA A 88 10.87 -8.46 -9.43
CA ALA A 88 11.73 -8.31 -10.60
C ALA A 88 10.93 -8.20 -11.91
N ALA A 89 9.61 -8.10 -11.84
CA ALA A 89 8.76 -7.63 -12.93
C ALA A 89 8.41 -6.16 -12.68
N ASP A 90 8.12 -5.41 -13.74
CA ASP A 90 7.82 -3.98 -13.71
C ASP A 90 6.60 -3.67 -14.60
N VAL A 91 6.04 -2.48 -14.48
CA VAL A 91 4.87 -2.03 -15.25
C VAL A 91 5.05 -2.27 -16.76
N GLY A 92 4.00 -2.75 -17.41
CA GLY A 92 3.98 -3.11 -18.84
C GLY A 92 4.61 -4.48 -19.14
N ASN A 93 5.29 -5.13 -18.20
CA ASN A 93 5.79 -6.48 -18.42
C ASN A 93 4.63 -7.48 -18.51
N VAL A 94 4.74 -8.43 -19.44
CA VAL A 94 3.78 -9.53 -19.60
C VAL A 94 4.45 -10.82 -19.13
N VAL A 95 3.92 -11.39 -18.05
CA VAL A 95 4.51 -12.52 -17.31
C VAL A 95 3.53 -13.67 -17.12
N ARG A 96 4.07 -14.86 -16.93
CA ARG A 96 3.34 -16.05 -16.46
C ARG A 96 4.27 -16.88 -15.58
N TYR A 97 3.70 -17.74 -14.74
CA TYR A 97 4.46 -18.50 -13.76
C TYR A 97 4.16 -19.99 -13.82
N ARG A 98 5.18 -20.78 -13.45
CA ARG A 98 5.08 -22.23 -13.22
C ARG A 98 5.77 -22.58 -11.93
N VAL A 99 5.17 -23.50 -11.17
CA VAL A 99 5.71 -23.98 -9.90
C VAL A 99 6.07 -25.45 -10.04
N THR A 100 7.30 -25.81 -9.68
CA THR A 100 7.78 -27.19 -9.70
C THR A 100 8.25 -27.58 -8.30
N ALA A 101 7.76 -28.71 -7.78
CA ALA A 101 8.27 -29.27 -6.53
C ALA A 101 9.72 -29.72 -6.72
N MET A 102 10.61 -29.29 -5.83
CA MET A 102 12.00 -29.73 -5.82
C MET A 102 12.14 -30.88 -4.83
N ILE A 103 12.59 -32.04 -5.28
CA ILE A 103 12.60 -33.29 -4.52
C ILE A 103 14.03 -33.64 -4.07
N SER A 104 14.16 -33.98 -2.79
CA SER A 104 15.36 -34.54 -2.20
C SER A 104 15.31 -36.06 -2.26
N ALA A 105 15.93 -36.66 -3.28
CA ALA A 105 15.98 -38.12 -3.43
C ALA A 105 16.81 -38.82 -2.32
N ALA A 106 17.83 -38.13 -1.78
CA ALA A 106 18.61 -38.58 -0.63
C ALA A 106 19.33 -37.39 0.03
N PRO A 107 19.66 -37.48 1.34
CA PRO A 107 20.44 -36.45 2.01
C PRO A 107 21.75 -36.13 1.28
N GLY A 108 22.02 -34.85 1.05
CA GLY A 108 23.25 -34.37 0.41
C GLY A 108 23.31 -34.52 -1.12
N LYS A 109 22.30 -35.09 -1.77
CA LYS A 109 22.19 -35.10 -3.24
C LYS A 109 21.60 -33.79 -3.77
N PRO A 110 21.90 -33.39 -5.02
CA PRO A 110 21.20 -32.30 -5.69
C PRO A 110 19.69 -32.54 -5.72
N LEU A 111 18.92 -31.47 -5.62
CA LEU A 111 17.47 -31.53 -5.77
C LEU A 111 17.12 -31.85 -7.22
N ILE A 112 16.07 -32.63 -7.42
CA ILE A 112 15.54 -32.96 -8.76
C ILE A 112 14.13 -32.38 -8.92
N LYS A 113 13.73 -32.10 -10.17
CA LYS A 113 12.37 -31.61 -10.47
C LYS A 113 11.37 -32.76 -10.29
N GLY A 114 10.35 -32.55 -9.46
CA GLY A 114 9.20 -33.43 -9.27
C GLY A 114 7.98 -32.95 -10.05
N VAL A 115 6.79 -33.09 -9.45
CA VAL A 115 5.54 -32.59 -10.03
C VAL A 115 5.63 -31.08 -10.33
N SER A 116 5.13 -30.69 -11.50
CA SER A 116 5.08 -29.31 -11.96
C SER A 116 3.64 -28.91 -12.24
N SER A 117 3.30 -27.65 -11.96
CA SER A 117 2.03 -27.08 -12.37
C SER A 117 2.02 -26.82 -13.88
N ASP A 118 0.82 -26.60 -14.44
CA ASP A 118 0.71 -25.87 -15.69
C ASP A 118 1.22 -24.43 -15.52
N TRP A 119 1.51 -23.77 -16.64
CA TRP A 119 1.73 -22.34 -16.65
C TRP A 119 0.44 -21.59 -16.33
N THR A 120 0.52 -20.53 -15.55
CA THR A 120 -0.59 -19.58 -15.44
C THR A 120 -0.87 -18.93 -16.80
N ASP A 121 -2.06 -18.34 -16.93
CA ASP A 121 -2.31 -17.37 -17.99
C ASP A 121 -1.29 -16.23 -17.95
N TRP A 122 -1.07 -15.62 -19.12
CA TRP A 122 -0.30 -14.39 -19.21
C TRP A 122 -1.02 -13.26 -18.47
N LYS A 123 -0.28 -12.52 -17.65
CA LYS A 123 -0.72 -11.30 -16.98
C LYS A 123 0.20 -10.14 -17.32
N THR A 124 -0.39 -8.99 -17.56
CA THR A 124 0.33 -7.73 -17.70
C THR A 124 0.41 -7.07 -16.33
N LEU A 125 1.60 -6.61 -15.94
CA LEU A 125 1.73 -5.70 -14.81
C LEU A 125 1.21 -4.33 -15.23
N ALA A 126 0.19 -3.85 -14.55
CA ALA A 126 -0.50 -2.62 -14.87
C ALA A 126 -1.07 -1.99 -13.60
N THR A 127 -1.18 -0.66 -13.60
CA THR A 127 -1.86 0.09 -12.55
C THR A 127 -3.39 -0.02 -12.69
N ASP A 128 -3.90 -0.27 -13.90
CA ASP A 128 -5.30 -0.55 -14.15
C ASP A 128 -5.74 -1.86 -13.49
N ALA A 129 -6.65 -1.73 -12.51
CA ALA A 129 -7.24 -2.84 -11.78
C ALA A 129 -8.59 -3.30 -12.40
N GLY A 130 -9.01 -2.67 -13.50
CA GLY A 130 -10.25 -2.93 -14.22
C GLY A 130 -11.46 -2.23 -13.61
N GLY A 131 -12.53 -2.15 -14.42
CA GLY A 131 -13.83 -1.67 -13.97
C GLY A 131 -13.87 -0.19 -13.56
N GLY A 132 -12.92 0.64 -14.01
CA GLY A 132 -12.82 2.07 -13.63
C GLY A 132 -11.90 2.33 -12.44
N PHE A 133 -11.14 1.34 -11.98
CA PHE A 133 -10.17 1.50 -10.89
C PHE A 133 -8.73 1.41 -11.40
N SER A 134 -7.87 2.31 -10.91
CA SER A 134 -6.42 2.14 -11.01
C SER A 134 -5.77 2.31 -9.65
N CYS A 135 -4.81 1.45 -9.34
CA CYS A 135 -4.04 1.44 -8.10
C CYS A 135 -2.57 1.74 -8.40
N TYR A 136 -2.01 2.66 -7.63
CA TYR A 136 -0.63 3.10 -7.73
C TYR A 136 0.04 2.93 -6.37
N PHE A 137 1.33 2.60 -6.39
CA PHE A 137 2.11 2.40 -5.18
C PHE A 137 3.44 3.15 -5.30
N ASN A 138 3.96 3.57 -4.17
CA ASN A 138 5.33 4.04 -4.06
C ASN A 138 6.20 2.94 -3.44
N ARG A 139 7.52 3.16 -3.44
CA ARG A 139 8.53 2.24 -2.89
C ARG A 139 9.24 2.85 -1.69
N GLY A 140 8.51 3.61 -0.86
CA GLY A 140 9.01 4.36 0.30
C GLY A 140 9.43 3.52 1.50
N LEU A 141 10.01 2.33 1.29
CA LEU A 141 10.43 1.42 2.34
C LEU A 141 11.81 1.83 2.90
N VAL A 142 11.84 2.85 3.76
CA VAL A 142 13.07 3.39 4.35
C VAL A 142 13.87 2.34 5.12
N LEU A 143 13.18 1.41 5.78
CA LEU A 143 13.80 0.32 6.54
C LEU A 143 14.26 -0.85 5.65
N SER A 144 14.27 -0.69 4.33
CA SER A 144 14.71 -1.73 3.42
C SER A 144 16.23 -1.87 3.38
N GLN A 145 16.68 -3.07 3.04
CA GLN A 145 18.09 -3.33 2.77
C GLN A 145 18.63 -2.53 1.57
N PHE A 146 17.77 -2.15 0.61
CA PHE A 146 18.23 -1.36 -0.53
C PHE A 146 18.49 0.10 -0.15
N VAL A 147 17.67 0.71 0.72
CA VAL A 147 17.92 2.05 1.27
C VAL A 147 19.17 2.02 2.14
N ALA A 148 19.34 1.00 3.01
CA ALA A 148 20.54 0.85 3.83
C ALA A 148 21.82 0.79 2.98
N ARG A 149 21.83 -0.01 1.90
CA ARG A 149 22.96 -0.07 0.96
C ARG A 149 23.18 1.25 0.24
N TYR A 150 22.11 1.93 -0.18
CA TYR A 150 22.21 3.23 -0.83
C TYR A 150 22.86 4.27 0.11
N MET A 151 22.39 4.34 1.36
CA MET A 151 22.94 5.24 2.37
C MET A 151 24.41 4.91 2.67
N ALA A 152 24.76 3.63 2.85
CA ALA A 152 26.14 3.20 3.09
C ALA A 152 27.06 3.55 1.91
N LYS A 153 26.64 3.28 0.67
CA LYS A 153 27.40 3.60 -0.55
C LYS A 153 27.66 5.10 -0.67
N ASN A 154 26.67 5.92 -0.34
CA ASN A 154 26.75 7.38 -0.45
C ASN A 154 27.19 8.07 0.86
N ARG A 155 27.55 7.30 1.91
CA ARG A 155 27.95 7.81 3.23
C ARG A 155 26.94 8.79 3.84
N LEU A 156 25.65 8.51 3.67
CA LEU A 156 24.55 9.34 4.15
C LEU A 156 24.13 8.93 5.56
N THR A 157 24.00 9.91 6.45
CA THR A 157 23.25 9.74 7.70
C THR A 157 21.74 9.76 7.42
N PRO A 158 20.89 9.25 8.32
CA PRO A 158 19.44 9.43 8.30
C PRO A 158 18.96 10.86 7.94
N ALA A 159 19.47 11.86 8.65
CA ALA A 159 19.09 13.25 8.43
C ALA A 159 19.56 13.77 7.07
N ALA A 160 20.78 13.41 6.65
CA ALA A 160 21.31 13.76 5.34
C ALA A 160 20.52 13.10 4.21
N PHE A 161 20.10 11.84 4.39
CA PHE A 161 19.24 11.13 3.45
C PHE A 161 17.87 11.79 3.33
N LYS A 162 17.18 12.09 4.45
CA LYS A 162 15.90 12.81 4.44
C LYS A 162 16.02 14.16 3.73
N LYS A 163 17.11 14.88 3.96
CA LYS A 163 17.41 16.14 3.26
C LYS A 163 17.70 15.93 1.78
N SER A 164 18.40 14.87 1.39
CA SER A 164 18.68 14.57 -0.03
C SER A 164 17.43 14.13 -0.80
N LEU A 165 16.35 13.73 -0.13
CA LEU A 165 15.08 13.48 -0.82
C LEU A 165 14.41 14.78 -1.28
N GLN A 166 14.81 15.95 -0.80
CA GLN A 166 14.35 17.23 -1.34
C GLN A 166 14.98 17.45 -2.74
N THR A 167 14.41 18.36 -3.54
CA THR A 167 14.63 18.55 -5.00
C THR A 167 16.09 18.67 -5.50
N ASN A 168 17.08 18.75 -4.62
CA ASN A 168 18.51 18.87 -4.95
C ASN A 168 19.34 17.59 -4.75
N GLY A 169 18.72 16.43 -4.48
CA GLY A 169 19.45 15.17 -4.34
C GLY A 169 19.45 14.27 -5.57
N ASP A 170 19.51 12.96 -5.34
CA ASP A 170 19.53 11.94 -6.40
C ASP A 170 18.14 11.73 -6.99
N ALA A 171 17.86 12.46 -8.08
CA ALA A 171 16.57 12.41 -8.77
C ALA A 171 16.19 10.99 -9.23
N LYS A 172 17.16 10.15 -9.60
CA LYS A 172 16.88 8.76 -10.04
C LYS A 172 16.44 7.90 -8.86
N PHE A 173 17.13 8.02 -7.72
CA PHE A 173 16.75 7.29 -6.52
C PHE A 173 15.42 7.78 -5.96
N ARG A 174 15.17 9.09 -6.00
CA ARG A 174 13.88 9.66 -5.64
C ARG A 174 12.75 9.13 -6.53
N ALA A 175 12.90 9.16 -7.85
CA ALA A 175 11.91 8.62 -8.77
C ALA A 175 11.65 7.11 -8.53
N PHE A 176 12.70 6.35 -8.20
CA PHE A 176 12.54 4.94 -7.80
C PHE A 176 11.65 4.79 -6.55
N LEU A 177 11.86 5.63 -5.53
CA LEU A 177 11.07 5.62 -4.28
C LEU A 177 9.64 6.11 -4.49
N GLU A 178 9.43 7.08 -5.37
CA GLU A 178 8.11 7.60 -5.72
C GLU A 178 7.23 6.56 -6.43
N GLY A 179 7.86 5.66 -7.19
CA GLY A 179 7.16 4.69 -8.02
C GLY A 179 6.25 5.35 -9.06
N ASP A 180 5.33 4.57 -9.63
CA ASP A 180 4.30 5.10 -10.54
C ASP A 180 3.33 6.06 -9.85
N LEU A 181 3.22 5.96 -8.52
CA LEU A 181 2.39 6.84 -7.72
C LEU A 181 2.80 8.30 -7.84
N GLY A 182 4.07 8.63 -7.64
CA GLY A 182 4.53 10.03 -7.74
C GLY A 182 4.34 10.60 -9.14
N LEU A 183 4.64 9.81 -10.18
CA LEU A 183 4.42 10.17 -11.58
C LEU A 183 2.93 10.45 -11.84
N ARG A 184 2.04 9.57 -11.38
CA ARG A 184 0.60 9.75 -11.60
C ARG A 184 0.05 10.98 -10.89
N MET A 185 0.51 11.27 -9.66
CA MET A 185 0.06 12.45 -8.92
C MET A 185 0.38 13.76 -9.65
N VAL A 186 1.57 13.86 -10.26
CA VAL A 186 1.90 15.00 -11.15
C VAL A 186 1.03 14.97 -12.41
N GLY A 187 0.83 13.78 -13.00
CA GLY A 187 -0.03 13.62 -14.19
C GLY A 187 -1.47 14.11 -14.00
N LEU A 188 -2.03 14.03 -12.79
CA LEU A 188 -3.37 14.57 -12.48
C LEU A 188 -3.48 16.07 -12.74
N THR A 189 -2.39 16.83 -12.63
CA THR A 189 -2.41 18.29 -12.80
C THR A 189 -2.18 18.72 -14.26
N GLN A 190 -1.94 17.77 -15.16
CA GLN A 190 -1.57 18.03 -16.55
C GLN A 190 -2.76 17.97 -17.51
N GLY A 191 -3.95 17.59 -17.05
CA GLY A 191 -5.18 17.59 -17.84
C GLY A 191 -5.48 18.98 -18.42
N ALA A 192 -5.73 19.05 -19.72
CA ALA A 192 -6.02 20.29 -20.42
C ALA A 192 -7.48 20.69 -20.17
N GLY A 193 -7.68 21.85 -19.54
CA GLY A 193 -9.03 22.34 -19.19
C GLY A 193 -9.61 21.73 -17.91
N ASP A 194 -9.01 20.66 -17.38
CA ASP A 194 -9.45 20.02 -16.14
C ASP A 194 -9.41 20.99 -14.94
N GLU A 195 -10.49 21.02 -14.16
CA GLU A 195 -10.57 21.70 -12.87
C GLU A 195 -10.36 20.70 -11.72
N LEU A 196 -9.55 21.10 -10.73
CA LEU A 196 -9.19 20.24 -9.61
C LEU A 196 -9.74 20.79 -8.30
N HIS A 197 -10.53 19.97 -7.60
CA HIS A 197 -10.98 20.23 -6.24
C HIS A 197 -10.25 19.28 -5.29
N ALA A 198 -9.27 19.81 -4.56
CA ALA A 198 -8.39 19.05 -3.69
C ALA A 198 -8.67 19.33 -2.21
N ALA A 199 -8.66 18.28 -1.39
CA ALA A 199 -8.65 18.39 0.07
C ALA A 199 -7.50 17.54 0.61
N LEU A 200 -6.47 18.21 1.14
CA LEU A 200 -5.21 17.59 1.52
C LEU A 200 -4.92 17.81 3.02
N TYR A 201 -4.54 16.72 3.68
CA TYR A 201 -4.05 16.71 5.05
C TYR A 201 -2.67 17.37 5.13
N GLU A 202 -1.79 16.99 4.20
CA GLU A 202 -0.43 17.49 4.09
C GLU A 202 -0.08 17.78 2.64
N LEU A 203 0.55 18.93 2.44
CA LEU A 203 1.25 19.35 1.23
C LEU A 203 2.62 19.89 1.64
N GLY A 204 3.68 19.36 1.05
CA GLY A 204 5.05 19.74 1.39
C GLY A 204 6.06 19.07 0.49
N ASP A 205 5.72 18.93 -0.78
CA ASP A 205 6.62 18.42 -1.80
C ASP A 205 6.74 19.44 -2.92
N ALA A 206 7.97 19.89 -3.20
CA ALA A 206 8.19 21.00 -4.14
C ALA A 206 7.73 20.67 -5.58
N THR A 207 7.82 19.41 -6.01
CA THR A 207 7.34 19.00 -7.34
C THR A 207 5.82 19.08 -7.41
N LEU A 208 5.12 18.56 -6.38
CA LEU A 208 3.66 18.64 -6.31
C LEU A 208 3.15 20.07 -6.09
N GLU A 209 3.83 20.88 -5.27
CA GLU A 209 3.51 22.30 -5.11
C GLU A 209 3.63 23.05 -6.44
N THR A 210 4.72 22.83 -7.19
CA THR A 210 4.90 23.43 -8.51
C THR A 210 3.81 23.00 -9.48
N ALA A 211 3.46 21.71 -9.47
CA ALA A 211 2.40 21.14 -10.31
C ALA A 211 1.02 21.77 -9.98
N LEU A 212 0.71 21.95 -8.70
CA LEU A 212 -0.52 22.60 -8.24
C LEU A 212 -0.55 24.10 -8.57
N ILE A 213 0.56 24.82 -8.40
CA ILE A 213 0.68 26.23 -8.80
C ILE A 213 0.43 26.38 -10.31
N GLY A 214 0.95 25.46 -11.13
CA GLY A 214 0.76 25.46 -12.58
C GLY A 214 -0.70 25.31 -13.04
N LEU A 215 -1.62 24.84 -12.19
CA LEU A 215 -3.05 24.81 -12.49
C LEU A 215 -3.68 26.21 -12.49
N GLY A 216 -3.11 27.15 -11.73
CA GLY A 216 -3.63 28.51 -11.61
C GLY A 216 -5.10 28.54 -11.15
N PRO A 217 -5.98 29.24 -11.88
CA PRO A 217 -7.39 29.39 -11.50
C PRO A 217 -8.20 28.09 -11.61
N ARG A 218 -7.64 27.00 -12.13
CA ARG A 218 -8.31 25.69 -12.20
C ARG A 218 -8.25 24.90 -10.89
N LEU A 219 -7.48 25.37 -9.91
CA LEU A 219 -7.34 24.71 -8.62
C LEU A 219 -8.27 25.32 -7.55
N ARG A 220 -8.93 24.46 -6.79
CA ARG A 220 -9.63 24.77 -5.55
C ARG A 220 -9.07 23.88 -4.44
N LEU A 221 -8.39 24.47 -3.46
CA LEU A 221 -7.57 23.72 -2.51
C LEU A 221 -7.98 23.97 -1.06
N ILE A 222 -8.35 22.90 -0.37
CA ILE A 222 -8.48 22.85 1.09
C ILE A 222 -7.21 22.23 1.67
N LEU A 223 -6.55 22.93 2.59
CA LEU A 223 -5.42 22.41 3.37
C LEU A 223 -5.77 22.39 4.85
N ALA A 224 -5.61 21.23 5.47
CA ALA A 224 -5.88 21.02 6.89
C ALA A 224 -4.65 21.27 7.78
N ASN A 225 -4.66 20.72 8.99
CA ASN A 225 -3.64 20.92 10.01
C ASN A 225 -2.23 20.37 9.68
N GLY A 226 -2.13 19.29 8.90
CA GLY A 226 -0.90 18.49 8.81
C GLY A 226 -0.53 17.75 10.12
N SER A 227 0.60 17.06 10.13
CA SER A 227 1.06 16.26 11.28
C SER A 227 2.07 16.98 12.19
N ASP A 228 2.33 18.26 11.96
CA ASP A 228 3.33 18.98 12.73
C ASP A 228 2.85 19.30 14.17
N LYS A 229 3.80 19.57 15.06
CA LYS A 229 3.52 19.92 16.46
C LYS A 229 3.18 21.41 16.67
N SER A 230 3.41 22.25 15.67
CA SER A 230 3.13 23.70 15.71
C SER A 230 1.65 24.02 15.48
N GLY A 231 0.90 23.07 14.94
CA GLY A 231 -0.53 23.15 14.68
C GLY A 231 -0.90 23.48 13.23
N ASP A 232 0.08 23.84 12.39
CA ASP A 232 -0.06 24.05 10.93
C ASP A 232 1.17 23.52 10.17
N GLY A 233 1.18 22.22 9.90
CA GLY A 233 2.20 21.56 9.09
C GLY A 233 2.22 21.99 7.61
N ASN A 234 1.20 22.74 7.16
CA ASN A 234 1.09 23.21 5.79
C ASN A 234 1.50 24.68 5.63
N LYS A 235 1.95 25.36 6.69
CA LYS A 235 2.23 26.80 6.69
C LYS A 235 3.16 27.23 5.55
N ALA A 236 4.23 26.47 5.29
CA ALA A 236 5.20 26.78 4.23
C ALA A 236 4.59 26.61 2.82
N ALA A 237 3.95 25.48 2.55
CA ALA A 237 3.28 25.21 1.28
C ALA A 237 2.15 26.22 1.01
N ARG A 238 1.36 26.53 2.04
CA ARG A 238 0.31 27.55 2.00
C ARG A 238 0.86 28.91 1.62
N LYS A 239 1.95 29.34 2.26
CA LYS A 239 2.61 30.59 1.90
C LYS A 239 3.07 30.57 0.43
N ASN A 240 3.72 29.49 0.01
CA ASN A 240 4.21 29.35 -1.37
C ASN A 240 3.07 29.44 -2.39
N LEU A 241 1.97 28.72 -2.16
CA LEU A 241 0.76 28.78 -3.00
C LEU A 241 0.16 30.20 -3.06
N ASN A 242 -0.02 30.84 -1.91
CA ASN A 242 -0.58 32.19 -1.82
C ASN A 242 0.31 33.24 -2.50
N ASP A 243 1.64 33.14 -2.33
CA ASP A 243 2.61 34.02 -3.00
C ASP A 243 2.51 33.90 -4.54
N HIS A 244 2.07 32.75 -5.05
CA HIS A 244 1.83 32.50 -6.48
C HIS A 244 0.35 32.67 -6.90
N GLY A 245 -0.48 33.29 -6.06
CA GLY A 245 -1.87 33.63 -6.39
C GLY A 245 -2.87 32.48 -6.29
N ILE A 246 -2.49 31.35 -5.68
CA ILE A 246 -3.41 30.24 -5.42
C ILE A 246 -4.00 30.39 -4.01
N ALA A 247 -5.25 30.80 -3.92
CA ALA A 247 -5.95 30.90 -2.64
C ALA A 247 -6.22 29.52 -2.02
N THR A 248 -5.91 29.37 -0.73
CA THR A 248 -6.20 28.16 0.04
C THR A 248 -7.37 28.36 0.99
N ILE A 249 -8.09 27.28 1.27
CA ILE A 249 -9.13 27.19 2.30
C ILE A 249 -8.56 26.44 3.51
N ASP A 250 -8.53 27.09 4.66
CA ASP A 250 -7.76 26.63 5.82
C ASP A 250 -8.64 25.84 6.79
N ARG A 251 -8.65 24.51 6.67
CA ARG A 251 -9.46 23.64 7.52
C ARG A 251 -8.73 23.25 8.81
N MET A 252 -8.53 24.23 9.69
CA MET A 252 -7.79 24.05 10.94
C MET A 252 -8.70 23.60 12.08
N LEU A 253 -8.76 22.29 12.35
CA LEU A 253 -9.68 21.70 13.34
C LEU A 253 -9.19 21.76 14.80
N LYS A 254 -7.91 22.07 15.03
CA LYS A 254 -7.28 22.13 16.36
C LYS A 254 -7.64 20.92 17.25
N SER A 255 -8.14 21.14 18.46
CA SER A 255 -8.53 20.09 19.41
C SER A 255 -9.74 19.25 18.99
N LYS A 256 -10.47 19.64 17.93
CA LYS A 256 -11.65 18.91 17.45
C LYS A 256 -11.30 17.70 16.58
N GLY A 257 -10.05 17.61 16.11
CA GLY A 257 -9.56 16.50 15.29
C GLY A 257 -8.62 16.96 14.16
N LEU A 258 -8.40 16.08 13.19
CA LEU A 258 -7.54 16.33 12.03
C LEU A 258 -8.38 16.26 10.74
N GLY A 259 -8.17 17.20 9.82
CA GLY A 259 -8.72 17.13 8.47
C GLY A 259 -7.91 16.17 7.60
N HIS A 260 -8.04 14.87 7.83
CA HIS A 260 -7.10 13.86 7.33
C HIS A 260 -7.32 13.41 5.86
N ASN A 261 -8.11 14.16 5.09
CA ASN A 261 -8.43 13.86 3.69
C ASN A 261 -7.20 13.95 2.77
N LYS A 262 -7.15 13.09 1.75
CA LYS A 262 -6.09 13.05 0.71
C LYS A 262 -6.73 12.76 -0.64
N PHE A 263 -7.64 13.63 -1.09
CA PHE A 263 -8.35 13.40 -2.34
C PHE A 263 -8.33 14.60 -3.27
N VAL A 264 -8.47 14.32 -4.56
CA VAL A 264 -8.62 15.29 -5.64
C VAL A 264 -9.75 14.83 -6.54
N VAL A 265 -10.78 15.66 -6.71
CA VAL A 265 -11.77 15.48 -7.77
C VAL A 265 -11.27 16.20 -9.01
N VAL A 266 -11.30 15.52 -10.14
CA VAL A 266 -11.01 16.09 -11.45
C VAL A 266 -12.33 16.26 -12.19
N SER A 267 -12.61 17.50 -12.58
CA SER A 267 -13.79 17.88 -13.35
C SER A 267 -13.40 18.35 -14.75
N ARG A 268 -14.21 18.03 -15.76
CA ARG A 268 -14.11 18.57 -17.11
C ARG A 268 -15.40 19.30 -17.45
N ASP A 269 -15.29 20.54 -17.91
CA ASP A 269 -16.46 21.40 -18.20
C ASP A 269 -17.47 21.41 -17.02
N ASP A 270 -16.96 21.64 -15.81
CA ASP A 270 -17.71 21.62 -14.54
C ASP A 270 -18.33 20.25 -14.14
N VAL A 271 -18.11 19.18 -14.90
CA VAL A 271 -18.62 17.84 -14.60
C VAL A 271 -17.55 17.01 -13.87
N PRO A 272 -17.79 16.55 -12.63
CA PRO A 272 -16.89 15.63 -11.94
C PRO A 272 -16.80 14.29 -12.66
N GLU A 273 -15.60 13.88 -13.07
CA GLU A 273 -15.42 12.66 -13.87
C GLU A 273 -14.64 11.56 -13.16
N MET A 274 -13.69 11.94 -12.32
CA MET A 274 -12.88 10.98 -11.58
C MET A 274 -12.44 11.56 -10.24
N VAL A 275 -12.06 10.67 -9.33
CA VAL A 275 -11.47 11.03 -8.05
C VAL A 275 -10.17 10.26 -7.83
N TRP A 276 -9.14 10.99 -7.42
CA TRP A 276 -7.94 10.42 -6.80
C TRP A 276 -8.11 10.43 -5.29
N THR A 277 -7.80 9.32 -4.62
CA THR A 277 -7.73 9.20 -3.16
C THR A 277 -6.62 8.21 -2.77
N GLY A 278 -6.49 7.84 -1.50
CA GLY A 278 -5.52 6.85 -1.03
C GLY A 278 -4.90 7.22 0.31
N SER A 279 -3.82 6.53 0.65
CA SER A 279 -3.10 6.77 1.92
C SER A 279 -2.05 7.88 1.82
N THR A 280 -1.67 8.30 0.61
CA THR A 280 -0.51 9.18 0.39
C THR A 280 -0.74 10.63 0.81
N ASN A 281 0.07 11.11 1.74
CA ASN A 281 0.25 12.56 1.96
C ASN A 281 1.03 13.17 0.79
N TRP A 282 0.66 14.40 0.37
CA TRP A 282 1.31 15.10 -0.75
C TRP A 282 2.59 15.81 -0.29
N SER A 283 3.46 15.06 0.39
CA SER A 283 4.71 15.53 1.00
C SER A 283 5.87 14.62 0.57
N THR A 284 7.10 15.13 0.62
CA THR A 284 8.29 14.32 0.31
C THR A 284 8.37 13.05 1.16
N THR A 285 7.97 13.12 2.42
CA THR A 285 7.93 11.96 3.30
C THR A 285 6.84 10.96 2.89
N GLY A 286 5.64 11.44 2.54
CA GLY A 286 4.57 10.60 2.03
C GLY A 286 4.96 9.85 0.75
N LEU A 287 5.65 10.54 -0.16
CA LEU A 287 6.09 9.99 -1.43
C LEU A 287 7.31 9.04 -1.32
N CYS A 288 8.29 9.36 -0.47
CA CYS A 288 9.59 8.69 -0.53
C CYS A 288 9.94 7.87 0.71
N THR A 289 9.21 8.02 1.82
CA THR A 289 9.62 7.45 3.12
C THR A 289 8.58 6.58 3.80
N GLN A 290 7.39 6.48 3.21
CA GLN A 290 6.27 5.71 3.71
C GLN A 290 5.78 4.81 2.60
N VAL A 291 5.30 3.61 2.92
CA VAL A 291 4.64 2.75 1.93
C VAL A 291 3.19 3.16 1.83
N ASN A 292 2.82 3.71 0.69
CA ASN A 292 1.52 4.30 0.44
C ASN A 292 0.91 3.81 -0.87
N ASN A 293 -0.40 3.99 -0.97
CA ASN A 293 -1.14 3.79 -2.19
C ASN A 293 -1.80 5.09 -2.68
N GLY A 294 -2.08 5.10 -3.97
CA GLY A 294 -2.99 6.01 -4.65
C GLY A 294 -4.05 5.19 -5.37
N LEU A 295 -5.29 5.62 -5.28
CA LEU A 295 -6.44 5.01 -5.94
C LEU A 295 -7.09 6.06 -6.83
N LEU A 296 -7.12 5.80 -8.13
CA LEU A 296 -7.92 6.54 -9.08
C LEU A 296 -9.22 5.78 -9.34
N ILE A 297 -10.34 6.48 -9.24
CA ILE A 297 -11.66 5.95 -9.55
C ILE A 297 -12.25 6.81 -10.67
N GLU A 298 -12.40 6.22 -11.85
CA GLU A 298 -12.95 6.84 -13.06
C GLU A 298 -14.46 6.53 -13.12
N ASP A 299 -15.21 7.16 -12.23
CA ASP A 299 -16.66 7.03 -12.13
C ASP A 299 -17.30 8.38 -11.75
N ARG A 300 -18.27 8.82 -12.55
CA ARG A 300 -18.91 10.14 -12.40
C ARG A 300 -19.74 10.25 -11.13
N ASP A 301 -20.40 9.19 -10.69
CA ASP A 301 -21.25 9.23 -9.50
C ASP A 301 -20.40 9.27 -8.23
N VAL A 302 -19.31 8.51 -8.20
CA VAL A 302 -18.31 8.60 -7.12
C VAL A 302 -17.67 9.99 -7.11
N ALA A 303 -17.21 10.48 -8.26
CA ALA A 303 -16.60 11.81 -8.37
C ALA A 303 -17.56 12.92 -7.92
N ALA A 304 -18.84 12.84 -8.30
CA ALA A 304 -19.88 13.76 -7.87
C ALA A 304 -20.10 13.71 -6.34
N HIS A 305 -20.04 12.52 -5.73
CA HIS A 305 -20.15 12.40 -4.28
C HIS A 305 -18.95 13.03 -3.55
N PHE A 306 -17.72 12.77 -4.00
CA PHE A 306 -16.53 13.43 -3.46
C PHE A 306 -16.57 14.95 -3.70
N ARG A 307 -17.12 15.39 -4.84
CA ARG A 307 -17.28 16.82 -5.16
C ARG A 307 -18.27 17.49 -4.20
N LYS A 308 -19.40 16.84 -3.91
CA LYS A 308 -20.35 17.28 -2.88
C LYS A 308 -19.67 17.34 -1.50
N HIS A 309 -18.90 16.32 -1.16
CA HIS A 309 -18.18 16.28 0.11
C HIS A 309 -17.16 17.43 0.22
N TRP A 310 -16.45 17.75 -0.86
CA TRP A 310 -15.55 18.91 -0.92
C TRP A 310 -16.27 20.23 -0.61
N ASP A 311 -17.47 20.46 -1.17
CA ASP A 311 -18.27 21.66 -0.85
C ASP A 311 -18.67 21.71 0.63
N LEU A 312 -19.05 20.57 1.21
CA LEU A 312 -19.38 20.49 2.64
C LEU A 312 -18.15 20.79 3.51
N LEU A 313 -16.96 20.33 3.11
CA LEU A 313 -15.70 20.66 3.80
C LEU A 313 -15.37 22.15 3.69
N LYS A 314 -15.54 22.74 2.50
CA LYS A 314 -15.39 24.18 2.28
C LYS A 314 -16.31 24.98 3.20
N ASP A 315 -17.60 24.63 3.20
CA ASP A 315 -18.62 25.34 3.96
C ASP A 315 -18.44 25.16 5.47
N ALA A 316 -17.84 24.04 5.89
CA ALA A 316 -17.45 23.75 7.26
C ALA A 316 -16.08 24.35 7.64
N SER A 317 -15.53 25.24 6.81
CA SER A 317 -14.26 25.94 7.00
C SER A 317 -14.42 27.47 6.84
N PRO A 318 -13.43 28.30 7.23
CA PRO A 318 -13.48 29.74 7.05
C PRO A 318 -13.63 30.14 5.57
N PRO A 319 -14.27 31.28 5.27
CA PRO A 319 -14.88 32.21 6.24
C PRO A 319 -16.27 31.78 6.73
N LYS A 320 -16.91 30.79 6.10
CA LYS A 320 -18.30 30.41 6.42
C LYS A 320 -18.43 29.80 7.82
N THR A 321 -17.43 29.03 8.24
CA THR A 321 -17.33 28.46 9.59
C THR A 321 -15.93 28.75 10.15
N ASP A 322 -15.81 29.75 11.02
CA ASP A 322 -14.55 30.15 11.65
C ASP A 322 -14.64 30.12 13.19
N PRO A 323 -13.87 29.26 13.89
CA PRO A 323 -12.92 28.29 13.36
C PRO A 323 -13.62 27.11 12.67
N ALA A 324 -12.91 26.43 11.76
CA ALA A 324 -13.39 25.23 11.08
C ALA A 324 -14.01 24.21 12.05
N ASN A 325 -15.03 23.50 11.58
CA ASN A 325 -15.79 22.58 12.42
C ASN A 325 -16.37 21.38 11.65
N PHE A 326 -17.04 20.48 12.36
CA PHE A 326 -17.97 19.51 11.80
C PHE A 326 -19.38 20.11 11.87
N THR A 327 -19.86 20.65 10.75
CA THR A 327 -21.21 21.24 10.67
C THR A 327 -22.27 20.13 10.66
N PRO A 328 -23.52 20.42 11.07
CA PRO A 328 -24.61 19.45 11.00
C PRO A 328 -24.80 18.86 9.60
N ALA A 329 -24.67 19.66 8.54
CA ALA A 329 -24.78 19.19 7.16
C ALA A 329 -23.65 18.24 6.75
N LEU A 330 -22.41 18.52 7.17
CA LEU A 330 -21.28 17.62 6.92
C LEU A 330 -21.45 16.29 7.66
N MET A 331 -21.86 16.34 8.94
CA MET A 331 -22.08 15.12 9.72
C MET A 331 -23.25 14.30 9.17
N ALA A 332 -24.36 14.93 8.80
CA ALA A 332 -25.51 14.23 8.22
C ALA A 332 -25.16 13.53 6.89
N ASP A 333 -24.26 14.09 6.07
CA ASP A 333 -23.78 13.40 4.86
C ASP A 333 -22.88 12.21 5.20
N ASN A 334 -22.00 12.36 6.20
CA ASN A 334 -21.08 11.32 6.69
C ASN A 334 -21.81 10.14 7.36
N ASP A 335 -22.96 10.38 8.00
CA ASP A 335 -23.68 9.38 8.82
C ASP A 335 -24.24 8.20 8.02
N GLY A 336 -24.23 8.27 6.68
CA GLY A 336 -24.72 7.20 5.81
C GLY A 336 -23.71 6.80 4.75
N PRO A 337 -23.52 5.48 4.48
CA PRO A 337 -22.68 5.03 3.39
C PRO A 337 -23.24 5.51 2.05
N LYS A 338 -22.36 5.76 1.08
CA LYS A 338 -22.76 5.85 -0.33
C LYS A 338 -22.24 4.65 -1.08
N THR A 339 -23.14 3.92 -1.72
CA THR A 339 -22.80 2.70 -2.47
C THR A 339 -23.00 2.93 -3.96
N PHE A 340 -22.03 2.50 -4.74
CA PHE A 340 -21.95 2.68 -6.18
C PHE A 340 -21.70 1.34 -6.85
N ALA A 341 -22.18 1.19 -8.09
CA ALA A 341 -21.80 0.11 -8.99
C ALA A 341 -20.82 0.67 -10.01
N ILE A 342 -19.57 0.21 -9.97
CA ILE A 342 -18.46 0.74 -10.76
C ILE A 342 -17.91 -0.44 -11.56
N GLY A 343 -18.25 -0.47 -12.86
CA GLY A 343 -18.08 -1.68 -13.67
C GLY A 343 -18.81 -2.88 -13.04
N SER A 344 -18.08 -3.97 -12.77
CA SER A 344 -18.61 -5.16 -12.09
C SER A 344 -18.49 -5.11 -10.56
N ALA A 345 -17.89 -4.06 -10.00
CA ALA A 345 -17.64 -3.94 -8.57
C ALA A 345 -18.75 -3.14 -7.88
N ARG A 346 -19.04 -3.51 -6.63
CA ARG A 346 -19.86 -2.71 -5.71
C ARG A 346 -18.93 -2.02 -4.73
N ALA A 347 -18.86 -0.69 -4.78
CA ALA A 347 -18.03 0.11 -3.89
C ALA A 347 -18.89 0.86 -2.88
N THR A 348 -18.41 0.98 -1.64
CA THR A 348 -19.06 1.77 -0.60
C THR A 348 -18.07 2.78 -0.03
N VAL A 349 -18.43 4.05 -0.08
CA VAL A 349 -17.63 5.18 0.44
C VAL A 349 -18.16 5.57 1.81
N TRP A 350 -17.22 5.77 2.74
CA TRP A 350 -17.45 6.33 4.07
C TRP A 350 -16.55 7.54 4.29
N PHE A 351 -17.11 8.60 4.84
CA PHE A 351 -16.37 9.77 5.31
C PHE A 351 -16.48 9.88 6.83
N THR A 352 -15.39 10.31 7.47
CA THR A 352 -15.35 10.53 8.91
C THR A 352 -15.33 12.04 9.22
N ARG A 353 -15.84 12.48 10.36
CA ARG A 353 -16.45 11.73 11.47
C ARG A 353 -17.97 11.54 11.26
N THR A 354 -18.49 10.40 11.72
CA THR A 354 -19.93 10.13 11.89
C THR A 354 -20.41 10.54 13.28
N SER A 355 -21.68 10.86 13.44
CA SER A 355 -22.30 11.29 14.69
C SER A 355 -22.34 10.17 15.74
N ASN A 356 -22.52 8.92 15.30
CA ASN A 356 -22.77 7.76 16.16
C ASN A 356 -21.81 6.58 15.95
N GLY A 357 -20.79 6.71 15.09
CA GLY A 357 -19.86 5.61 14.80
C GLY A 357 -20.34 4.59 13.77
N ALA A 358 -21.36 4.91 12.96
CA ALA A 358 -21.92 4.00 11.95
C ALA A 358 -20.88 3.46 10.95
N ASP A 359 -19.83 4.22 10.65
CA ASP A 359 -18.69 3.80 9.83
C ASP A 359 -17.93 2.63 10.46
N MET A 360 -17.72 2.69 11.77
CA MET A 360 -17.05 1.63 12.53
C MET A 360 -17.93 0.39 12.67
N ASP A 361 -19.24 0.56 12.82
CA ASP A 361 -20.19 -0.57 12.85
C ASP A 361 -20.25 -1.27 11.50
N ALA A 362 -20.27 -0.51 10.40
CA ALA A 362 -20.19 -1.09 9.05
C ALA A 362 -18.88 -1.85 8.84
N LEU A 363 -17.75 -1.34 9.33
CA LEU A 363 -16.46 -2.03 9.23
C LEU A 363 -16.43 -3.32 10.08
N ARG A 364 -17.03 -3.32 11.27
CA ARG A 364 -17.20 -4.55 12.08
C ARG A 364 -18.04 -5.60 11.35
N GLU A 365 -19.11 -5.19 10.67
CA GLU A 365 -19.96 -6.09 9.91
C GLU A 365 -19.21 -6.71 8.72
N VAL A 366 -18.35 -5.95 8.03
CA VAL A 366 -17.48 -6.49 6.96
C VAL A 366 -16.57 -7.60 7.49
N VAL A 367 -15.95 -7.39 8.66
CA VAL A 367 -15.05 -8.40 9.27
C VAL A 367 -15.84 -9.62 9.75
N THR A 368 -17.01 -9.40 10.35
CA THR A 368 -17.85 -10.47 10.93
C THR A 368 -18.49 -11.33 9.84
N SER A 369 -18.94 -10.72 8.75
CA SER A 369 -19.61 -11.41 7.63
C SER A 369 -18.65 -12.08 6.64
N ALA A 370 -17.34 -11.87 6.78
CA ALA A 370 -16.33 -12.50 5.94
C ALA A 370 -16.45 -14.03 5.99
N ARG A 371 -16.47 -14.71 4.85
CA ARG A 371 -16.71 -16.17 4.77
C ARG A 371 -15.45 -17.01 4.64
N HIS A 372 -14.44 -16.47 3.96
CA HIS A 372 -13.25 -17.23 3.57
C HIS A 372 -11.97 -16.62 4.11
N ALA A 373 -11.86 -15.29 4.08
CA ALA A 373 -10.65 -14.62 4.51
C ALA A 373 -10.88 -13.22 5.07
N VAL A 374 -10.01 -12.81 5.99
CA VAL A 374 -9.86 -11.44 6.46
C VAL A 374 -8.41 -11.02 6.23
N LEU A 375 -8.20 -10.07 5.31
CA LEU A 375 -6.90 -9.47 5.04
C LEU A 375 -6.90 -8.02 5.51
N PHE A 376 -5.90 -7.61 6.29
CA PHE A 376 -5.88 -6.25 6.82
C PHE A 376 -4.47 -5.68 7.01
N LEU A 377 -4.37 -4.35 6.89
CA LEU A 377 -3.21 -3.55 7.27
C LEU A 377 -3.72 -2.39 8.12
N MET A 378 -3.25 -2.28 9.36
CA MET A 378 -3.71 -1.25 10.30
C MET A 378 -2.51 -0.50 10.86
N PHE A 379 -2.44 0.79 10.55
CA PHE A 379 -1.53 1.72 11.21
C PHE A 379 -2.24 2.33 12.42
N THR A 380 -1.86 1.92 13.63
CA THR A 380 -2.55 2.21 14.90
C THR A 380 -4.03 1.79 14.86
N PRO A 381 -4.39 0.59 15.34
CA PRO A 381 -5.72 0.00 15.11
C PRO A 381 -6.88 0.66 15.89
N GLY A 382 -6.61 1.78 16.57
CA GLY A 382 -7.55 2.50 17.41
C GLY A 382 -8.02 1.72 18.63
N LYS A 383 -8.81 2.37 19.49
CA LYS A 383 -9.35 1.77 20.72
C LYS A 383 -10.63 0.94 20.50
N GLN A 384 -11.07 0.80 19.25
CA GLN A 384 -12.38 0.24 18.89
C GLN A 384 -12.39 -1.28 18.66
N GLY A 385 -11.22 -1.94 18.78
CA GLY A 385 -11.11 -3.40 18.85
C GLY A 385 -11.18 -4.18 17.53
N LEU A 386 -11.10 -3.52 16.36
CA LEU A 386 -11.16 -4.23 15.06
C LEU A 386 -10.06 -5.28 14.87
N HIS A 387 -8.83 -4.98 15.30
CA HIS A 387 -7.73 -5.93 15.26
C HIS A 387 -8.00 -7.17 16.14
N MET A 388 -8.62 -6.99 17.31
CA MET A 388 -9.03 -8.10 18.16
C MET A 388 -10.12 -8.94 17.50
N LEU A 389 -11.12 -8.30 16.86
CA LEU A 389 -12.16 -8.99 16.10
C LEU A 389 -11.54 -9.85 14.99
N ALA A 390 -10.64 -9.29 14.17
CA ALA A 390 -9.94 -10.05 13.14
C ALA A 390 -9.12 -11.22 13.74
N GLY A 391 -8.43 -10.99 14.87
CA GLY A 391 -7.72 -12.04 15.60
C GLY A 391 -8.62 -13.16 16.13
N GLN A 392 -9.86 -12.84 16.55
CA GLN A 392 -10.85 -13.84 16.93
C GLN A 392 -11.29 -14.68 15.73
N ARG A 393 -11.53 -14.06 14.57
CA ARG A 393 -11.87 -14.77 13.32
C ARG A 393 -10.80 -15.79 12.92
N ALA A 394 -9.53 -15.55 13.27
CA ALA A 394 -8.41 -16.46 12.97
C ALA A 394 -8.53 -17.83 13.67
N LYS A 395 -9.33 -17.92 14.74
CA LYS A 395 -9.58 -19.18 15.47
C LYS A 395 -10.66 -20.04 14.80
N GLU A 396 -11.37 -19.51 13.80
CA GLU A 396 -12.48 -20.21 13.15
C GLU A 396 -11.98 -21.20 12.11
N LYS A 397 -12.57 -22.40 12.10
CA LYS A 397 -12.22 -23.44 11.14
C LYS A 397 -12.54 -22.99 9.72
N GLY A 398 -11.54 -22.98 8.85
CA GLY A 398 -11.68 -22.61 7.43
C GLY A 398 -11.60 -21.11 7.16
N MET A 399 -11.37 -20.28 8.18
CA MET A 399 -11.13 -18.85 8.01
C MET A 399 -9.63 -18.57 7.81
N TYR A 400 -9.28 -17.90 6.72
CA TYR A 400 -7.92 -17.42 6.50
C TYR A 400 -7.78 -15.97 6.98
N VAL A 401 -7.07 -15.75 8.07
CA VAL A 401 -6.77 -14.39 8.54
C VAL A 401 -5.30 -14.10 8.33
N ARG A 402 -5.00 -12.97 7.70
CA ARG A 402 -3.64 -12.44 7.58
C ARG A 402 -3.65 -10.93 7.65
N GLY A 403 -2.84 -10.36 8.54
CA GLY A 403 -2.70 -8.92 8.57
C GLY A 403 -1.52 -8.44 9.37
N VAL A 404 -1.26 -7.15 9.24
CA VAL A 404 -0.22 -6.43 9.97
C VAL A 404 -0.90 -5.35 10.79
N VAL A 405 -0.69 -5.39 12.10
CA VAL A 405 -0.96 -4.26 12.98
C VAL A 405 0.37 -3.60 13.31
N SER A 406 0.45 -2.30 13.08
CA SER A 406 1.56 -1.47 13.55
C SER A 406 1.06 -0.67 14.74
N THR A 407 1.60 -0.93 15.92
CA THR A 407 1.39 -0.09 17.11
C THR A 407 2.68 0.63 17.47
N LEU A 408 2.62 1.96 17.55
CA LEU A 408 3.62 2.71 18.29
C LEU A 408 3.33 2.47 19.77
N SER A 409 4.24 1.81 20.48
CA SER A 409 4.10 1.52 21.91
C SER A 409 3.86 2.84 22.67
N ALA A 410 2.80 2.88 23.48
CA ALA A 410 2.49 4.03 24.34
C ALA A 410 3.01 3.83 25.78
N ASP A 411 3.86 2.83 26.02
CA ASP A 411 4.22 2.43 27.37
C ASP A 411 5.27 3.34 28.00
N GLU A 412 4.77 4.22 28.86
CA GLU A 412 5.26 4.50 30.21
C GLU A 412 6.63 3.89 30.57
N GLY A 413 7.68 4.71 30.56
CA GLY A 413 8.89 4.49 31.36
C GLY A 413 9.90 3.45 30.87
N GLY A 414 9.70 2.80 29.72
CA GLY A 414 10.73 1.94 29.11
C GLY A 414 11.74 2.75 28.29
N THR A 415 13.03 2.58 28.52
CA THR A 415 14.15 3.31 27.87
C THR A 415 14.34 3.02 26.38
N GLU A 416 13.37 2.39 25.71
CA GLU A 416 13.53 1.88 24.35
C GLU A 416 12.43 2.41 23.42
N GLN A 417 12.55 3.69 23.03
CA GLN A 417 11.67 4.39 22.08
C GLN A 417 11.76 3.88 20.62
N ASN A 418 12.30 2.66 20.41
CA ASN A 418 12.78 2.19 19.10
C ASN A 418 12.09 0.92 18.59
N PHE A 419 10.96 0.52 19.19
CA PHE A 419 10.26 -0.71 18.86
C PHE A 419 8.91 -0.41 18.21
N LEU A 420 8.70 -0.97 17.01
CA LEU A 420 7.37 -1.15 16.46
C LEU A 420 6.94 -2.56 16.84
N ASP A 421 5.90 -2.67 17.65
CA ASP A 421 5.22 -3.94 17.88
C ASP A 421 4.46 -4.28 16.60
N ILE A 422 4.90 -5.36 15.93
CA ILE A 422 4.16 -5.99 14.85
C ILE A 422 3.56 -7.28 15.39
N ASP A 423 2.23 -7.31 15.43
CA ASP A 423 1.47 -8.54 15.64
C ASP A 423 1.13 -9.16 14.28
N LEU A 424 1.74 -10.30 13.98
CA LEU A 424 1.27 -11.13 12.87
C LEU A 424 0.10 -11.98 13.33
N VAL A 425 -1.05 -11.80 12.67
CA VAL A 425 -2.22 -12.64 12.86
C VAL A 425 -2.27 -13.65 11.72
N SER A 426 -2.25 -14.94 12.04
CA SER A 426 -2.29 -16.04 11.08
C SER A 426 -3.17 -17.19 11.59
N SER A 427 -3.88 -17.86 10.67
CA SER A 427 -4.75 -19.01 10.95
C SER A 427 -4.00 -20.34 11.13
N ASP A 428 -2.68 -20.37 10.93
CA ASP A 428 -1.85 -21.58 11.00
C ASP A 428 -1.38 -21.93 12.42
N ARG A 429 -1.76 -21.15 13.44
CA ARG A 429 -1.41 -21.36 14.86
C ARG A 429 -2.59 -21.03 15.79
N THR A 430 -2.62 -21.62 17.00
CA THR A 430 -3.47 -21.11 18.08
C THR A 430 -3.13 -19.63 18.29
N PHE A 431 -4.12 -18.73 18.19
CA PHE A 431 -3.93 -17.27 18.25
C PHE A 431 -3.13 -16.87 19.50
N THR A 432 -1.83 -16.70 19.30
CA THR A 432 -0.88 -15.95 20.12
C THR A 432 -0.24 -15.03 19.11
N PRO A 433 -0.47 -13.71 19.18
CA PRO A 433 0.19 -12.76 18.29
C PRO A 433 1.70 -13.01 18.33
N ASP A 434 2.30 -13.32 17.18
CA ASP A 434 3.75 -13.33 17.09
C ASP A 434 4.18 -11.86 17.16
N ARG A 435 4.67 -11.45 18.34
CA ARG A 435 5.21 -10.10 18.57
C ARG A 435 6.59 -10.03 17.97
N TYR A 436 6.72 -9.31 16.86
CA TYR A 436 8.03 -8.99 16.31
C TYR A 436 8.43 -7.60 16.77
N ALA A 437 9.50 -7.57 17.57
CA ALA A 437 10.34 -6.40 17.65
C ALA A 437 11.00 -6.21 16.27
N VAL A 438 10.63 -5.15 15.55
CA VAL A 438 11.36 -4.80 14.33
C VAL A 438 12.77 -4.37 14.72
N ALA A 439 13.74 -5.27 14.54
CA ALA A 439 15.14 -4.91 14.59
C ALA A 439 15.42 -3.92 13.43
N GLN A 440 15.94 -2.74 13.77
CA GLN A 440 16.42 -1.82 12.73
C GLN A 440 17.41 -2.56 11.82
N PRO A 441 17.44 -2.26 10.52
CA PRO A 441 18.48 -2.79 9.64
C PRO A 441 19.84 -2.56 10.30
N GLN A 442 20.62 -3.62 10.51
CA GLN A 442 21.98 -3.54 11.08
C GLN A 442 22.77 -2.47 10.30
N GLY A 443 22.96 -1.30 10.91
CA GLY A 443 23.53 -0.12 10.28
C GLY A 443 22.89 1.22 10.64
N LEU A 444 21.85 1.26 11.49
CA LEU A 444 21.19 2.51 11.90
C LEU A 444 21.12 2.62 13.43
N ASP A 445 22.08 3.32 14.04
CA ASP A 445 22.02 3.73 15.46
C ASP A 445 21.19 5.02 15.66
N ALA A 446 20.42 5.44 14.65
CA ALA A 446 19.58 6.64 14.73
C ALA A 446 18.24 6.42 14.01
N PRO A 447 17.10 6.66 14.70
CA PRO A 447 15.77 6.48 14.13
C PRO A 447 15.52 7.42 12.95
N LEU A 448 14.99 6.88 11.87
CA LEU A 448 14.31 7.64 10.80
C LEU A 448 12.84 7.82 11.19
N GLY A 449 12.60 8.58 12.24
CA GLY A 449 11.29 9.12 12.60
C GLY A 449 11.14 10.59 12.18
N PRO A 450 9.93 11.17 12.23
CA PRO A 450 9.73 12.60 12.04
C PRO A 450 10.60 13.46 12.96
#